data_AF-A0A1C4U7I7-F1
#
_entry.id   AF-A0A1C4U7I7-F1
#
_cell.length_a   1.000
_cell.length_b   1.000
_cell.length_c   1.000
_cell.angle_alpha   90.00
_cell.angle_beta   90.00
_cell.angle_gamma   90.00
#
_symmetry.space_group_name_H-M   'P 1'
#
loop_
_entity.id
_entity.type
_entity.pdbx_description
1 polymer ?
#
loop_
_entity_poly.entity_id
_entity_poly.type
_entity_poly.pdbx_seq_one_letter_code
_entity_poly.pdbx_strand_id
1 'polypeptide(L)'
;MGVYQSTTSRLWCRDEAEAEAAREILASHVPDPESNLCVVCLVPGPCRPANAAANRLVDLGRPVLPPDEPRRRRTGWRGWLGPQRRAMSRRTPLLTFAWMLRLGVPAAGSDAWVAL
;
A
#
# COMPACT_ATOMS: atom_id res chain seq x y z
N MET A 1 -39.52 -22.28 5.81
CA MET A 1 -38.19 -22.48 6.44
C MET A 1 -37.52 -21.12 6.54
N GLY A 2 -37.56 -20.46 7.71
CA GLY A 2 -36.93 -19.14 7.91
C GLY A 2 -35.47 -19.30 8.31
N VAL A 3 -34.55 -18.68 7.57
CA VAL A 3 -33.12 -18.69 7.92
C VAL A 3 -32.90 -17.69 9.06
N TYR A 4 -32.65 -18.18 10.27
CA TYR A 4 -32.26 -17.32 11.39
C TYR A 4 -30.86 -16.79 11.14
N GLN A 5 -30.76 -15.50 10.83
CA GLN A 5 -29.50 -14.79 10.74
C GLN A 5 -29.24 -14.10 12.08
N SER A 6 -28.10 -14.39 12.70
CA SER A 6 -27.69 -13.72 13.93
C SER A 6 -27.38 -12.25 13.66
N THR A 7 -27.46 -11.42 14.70
CA THR A 7 -27.08 -10.01 14.61
C THR A 7 -25.63 -9.86 14.12
N THR A 8 -24.74 -10.76 14.53
CA THR A 8 -23.34 -10.80 14.09
C THR A 8 -23.20 -11.10 12.60
N SER A 9 -23.99 -12.03 12.04
CA SER A 9 -23.93 -12.33 10.61
C SER A 9 -24.44 -11.17 9.76
N ARG A 10 -25.44 -10.42 10.25
CA ARG A 10 -25.96 -9.22 9.58
C ARG A 10 -24.94 -8.08 9.56
N LEU A 11 -24.25 -7.85 10.68
CA LEU A 11 -23.20 -6.84 10.76
C LEU A 11 -22.05 -7.15 9.80
N TRP A 12 -21.58 -8.40 9.79
CA TRP A 12 -20.53 -8.83 8.86
C TRP A 12 -20.94 -8.68 7.39
N CYS A 13 -22.17 -9.08 7.03
CA CYS A 13 -22.68 -8.94 5.67
C CYS A 13 -22.77 -7.47 5.24
N ARG A 14 -23.18 -6.60 6.16
CA ARG A 14 -23.20 -5.16 5.93
C ARG A 14 -21.80 -4.60 5.72
N ASP A 15 -20.84 -4.95 6.57
CA ASP A 15 -19.45 -4.49 6.43
C ASP A 15 -18.84 -4.92 5.09
N GLU A 16 -19.16 -6.13 4.61
CA GLU A 16 -18.67 -6.58 3.32
C GLU A 16 -19.34 -5.85 2.14
N ALA A 17 -20.65 -5.58 2.23
CA ALA A 17 -21.35 -4.77 1.23
C ALA A 17 -20.81 -3.33 1.19
N GLU A 18 -20.51 -2.75 2.35
CA GLU A 18 -19.92 -1.41 2.43
C GLU A 18 -18.47 -1.39 1.91
N ALA A 19 -17.69 -2.44 2.17
CA ALA A 19 -16.37 -2.59 1.59
C ALA A 19 -16.43 -2.70 0.06
N GLU A 20 -17.38 -3.47 -0.47
CA GLU A 20 -17.54 -3.60 -1.92
C GLU A 20 -17.93 -2.28 -2.58
N ALA A 21 -18.89 -1.55 -2.01
CA ALA A 21 -19.26 -0.22 -2.49
C ALA A 21 -18.05 0.75 -2.47
N ALA A 22 -17.21 0.69 -1.44
CA ALA A 22 -16.00 1.51 -1.38
C ALA A 22 -14.97 1.11 -2.47
N ARG A 23 -14.80 -0.19 -2.76
CA ARG A 23 -13.95 -0.66 -3.86
C ARG A 23 -14.47 -0.17 -5.22
N GLU A 24 -15.77 -0.20 -5.43
CA GLU A 24 -16.41 0.28 -6.66
C GLU A 24 -16.16 1.79 -6.88
N ILE A 25 -16.27 2.59 -5.82
CA ILE A 25 -15.93 4.02 -5.87
C ILE A 25 -14.46 4.21 -6.25
N LEU A 26 -13.53 3.47 -5.63
CA LEU A 26 -12.10 3.58 -5.96
C LEU A 26 -11.80 3.16 -7.41
N ALA A 27 -12.45 2.11 -7.90
CA ALA A 27 -12.29 1.63 -9.27
C ALA A 27 -12.82 2.63 -10.31
N SER A 28 -13.86 3.39 -9.95
CA SER A 28 -14.46 4.39 -10.82
C SER A 28 -13.73 5.74 -10.77
N HIS A 29 -13.26 6.16 -9.59
CA HIS A 29 -12.64 7.46 -9.36
C HIS A 29 -11.11 7.45 -9.56
N VAL A 30 -10.66 6.96 -10.71
CA VAL A 30 -9.23 6.90 -11.06
C VAL A 30 -8.76 8.23 -11.68
N PRO A 31 -7.59 8.77 -11.30
CA PRO A 31 -6.99 9.92 -11.98
C PRO A 31 -6.53 9.53 -13.39
N ASP A 32 -6.90 10.34 -14.38
CA ASP A 32 -6.39 10.26 -15.73
C ASP A 32 -4.87 10.56 -15.74
N PRO A 33 -4.03 9.72 -16.39
CA PRO A 33 -2.59 9.86 -16.32
C PRO A 33 -2.05 11.12 -17.03
N GLU A 34 -2.79 11.69 -17.98
CA GLU A 34 -2.34 12.87 -18.73
C GLU A 34 -2.72 14.17 -18.02
N SER A 35 -3.96 14.27 -17.56
CA SER A 35 -4.51 15.47 -16.93
C SER A 35 -4.39 15.49 -15.40
N ASN A 36 -4.10 14.34 -14.77
CA ASN A 36 -4.16 14.13 -13.32
C ASN A 36 -5.53 14.46 -12.68
N LEU A 37 -6.58 14.57 -13.49
CA LEU A 37 -7.94 14.79 -13.04
C LEU A 37 -8.64 13.46 -12.84
N CYS A 38 -9.47 13.35 -11.81
CA CYS A 38 -10.36 12.20 -11.66
C CYS A 38 -11.34 12.14 -12.84
N VAL A 39 -11.46 10.97 -13.48
CA VAL A 39 -12.32 10.78 -14.66
C VAL A 39 -13.81 11.01 -14.40
N VAL A 40 -14.24 10.90 -13.13
CA VAL A 40 -15.64 11.11 -12.72
C VAL A 40 -15.89 12.55 -12.26
N CYS A 41 -15.02 13.06 -11.38
CA CYS A 41 -15.23 14.37 -10.76
C CYS A 41 -14.64 15.54 -11.55
N LEU A 42 -13.73 15.28 -12.49
CA LEU A 42 -12.97 16.28 -13.24
C LEU A 42 -12.22 17.28 -12.35
N VAL A 43 -11.81 16.84 -11.16
CA VAL A 43 -10.96 17.59 -10.21
C VAL A 43 -9.62 16.88 -10.04
N PRO A 44 -8.55 17.58 -9.65
CA PRO A 44 -7.26 16.95 -9.37
C PRO A 44 -7.39 15.77 -8.40
N GLY A 45 -6.78 14.63 -8.78
CA GLY A 45 -6.82 13.39 -8.01
C GLY A 45 -5.79 13.34 -6.87
N PRO A 46 -6.05 12.56 -5.81
CA PRO A 46 -7.27 11.80 -5.56
C PRO A 46 -8.43 12.69 -5.10
N CYS A 47 -9.61 12.48 -5.69
CA CYS A 47 -10.79 13.27 -5.39
C CYS A 47 -11.41 12.90 -4.02
N ARG A 48 -12.27 13.78 -3.50
CA ARG A 48 -12.92 13.57 -2.18
C ARG A 48 -13.69 12.24 -2.07
N PRO A 49 -14.48 11.78 -3.05
CA PRO A 49 -15.13 10.47 -3.00
C PRO A 49 -14.13 9.30 -2.92
N ALA A 50 -13.07 9.32 -3.73
CA ALA A 50 -12.03 8.29 -3.68
C ALA A 50 -11.36 8.24 -2.30
N ASN A 51 -11.02 9.40 -1.74
CA ASN A 51 -10.42 9.46 -0.39
C ASN A 51 -11.38 8.95 0.69
N ALA A 52 -12.68 9.30 0.60
CA ALA A 52 -13.67 8.81 1.54
C ALA A 52 -13.84 7.28 1.46
N ALA A 53 -13.83 6.72 0.25
CA ALA A 53 -13.90 5.27 0.04
C ALA A 53 -12.65 4.54 0.56
N ALA A 54 -11.45 5.09 0.30
CA ALA A 54 -10.21 4.55 0.86
C ALA A 54 -10.24 4.54 2.40
N ASN A 55 -10.66 5.64 3.03
CA ASN A 55 -10.81 5.71 4.48
C ASN A 55 -11.84 4.71 5.00
N ARG A 56 -12.97 4.51 4.29
CA ARG A 56 -13.98 3.52 4.69
C ARG A 56 -13.41 2.10 4.69
N LEU A 57 -12.59 1.74 3.71
CA LEU A 57 -11.91 0.44 3.70
C LEU A 57 -10.97 0.29 4.90
N VAL A 58 -10.22 1.34 5.25
CA VAL A 58 -9.35 1.35 6.43
C VAL A 58 -10.16 1.16 7.72
N ASP A 59 -11.27 1.89 7.87
CA ASP A 59 -12.16 1.78 9.04
C ASP A 59 -12.74 0.37 9.18
N LEU A 60 -12.99 -0.32 8.06
CA LEU A 60 -13.47 -1.70 8.01
C LEU A 60 -12.34 -2.75 8.14
N GLY A 61 -11.08 -2.31 8.30
CA GLY A 61 -9.91 -3.19 8.37
C GLY A 61 -9.65 -3.96 7.07
N ARG A 62 -10.03 -3.39 5.92
CA ARG A 62 -9.87 -3.97 4.58
C ARG A 62 -8.69 -3.32 3.84
N PRO A 63 -8.00 -4.05 2.94
CA PRO A 63 -6.95 -3.47 2.12
C PRO A 63 -7.53 -2.49 1.10
N VAL A 64 -6.87 -1.34 0.94
CA VAL A 64 -7.24 -0.28 -0.03
C VAL A 64 -6.74 -0.63 -1.44
N LEU A 65 -5.57 -1.24 -1.53
CA LEU A 65 -4.99 -1.71 -2.78
C LEU A 65 -5.21 -3.22 -2.92
N PRO A 66 -5.42 -3.75 -4.14
CA PRO A 66 -5.38 -5.18 -4.35
C PRO A 66 -4.01 -5.71 -3.89
N PRO A 67 -3.96 -6.92 -3.29
CA PRO A 67 -2.68 -7.53 -2.95
C PRO A 67 -1.86 -7.68 -4.25
N ASP A 68 -0.62 -7.19 -4.24
CA ASP A 68 0.31 -7.43 -5.34
C ASP A 68 0.35 -8.94 -5.62
N GLU A 69 -0.10 -9.37 -6.80
CA GLU A 69 0.10 -10.77 -7.18
C GLU A 69 1.61 -11.03 -7.15
N PRO A 70 2.07 -12.09 -6.45
CA PRO A 70 3.46 -12.46 -6.51
C PRO A 70 3.79 -12.74 -7.97
N ARG A 71 4.55 -11.82 -8.61
CA ARG A 71 5.05 -11.95 -9.98
C ARG A 71 5.44 -13.41 -10.19
N ARG A 72 4.64 -14.16 -10.95
CA ARG A 72 4.91 -15.57 -11.31
C ARG A 72 6.23 -15.58 -12.07
N ARG A 73 7.34 -15.68 -11.35
CA ARG A 73 8.65 -15.98 -11.93
C ARG A 73 8.47 -17.35 -12.57
N ARG A 74 8.59 -17.42 -13.90
CA ARG A 74 8.60 -18.68 -14.64
C ARG A 74 9.58 -19.62 -13.96
N THR A 75 9.07 -20.61 -13.23
CA THR A 75 9.83 -21.70 -12.62
C THR A 75 10.27 -22.64 -13.73
N GLY A 76 11.29 -22.22 -14.49
CA GLY A 76 12.13 -23.15 -15.22
C GLY A 76 12.86 -24.04 -14.22
N TRP A 77 13.16 -25.29 -14.62
CA TRP A 77 13.71 -26.39 -13.80
C TRP A 77 15.03 -26.12 -13.04
N ARG A 78 15.53 -24.88 -12.99
CA ARG A 78 16.66 -24.44 -12.16
C ARG A 78 16.25 -23.98 -10.75
N GLY A 79 15.13 -24.48 -10.21
CA GLY A 79 14.68 -24.21 -8.84
C GLY A 79 15.04 -25.29 -7.81
N TRP A 80 15.61 -26.42 -8.25
CA TRP A 80 15.73 -27.62 -7.42
C TRP A 80 16.93 -27.60 -6.44
N LEU A 81 17.91 -26.72 -6.65
CA LEU A 81 19.04 -26.54 -5.73
C LEU A 81 18.91 -25.18 -5.07
N GLY A 82 18.11 -25.10 -4.01
CA GLY A 82 17.99 -23.89 -3.21
C GLY A 82 19.28 -23.52 -2.49
N PRO A 83 19.27 -22.43 -1.72
CA PRO A 83 20.05 -22.39 -0.50
C PRO A 83 19.13 -22.17 0.70
N GLN A 84 19.14 -23.19 1.54
CA GLN A 84 18.93 -23.09 2.98
C GLN A 84 19.80 -21.94 3.52
N ARG A 85 19.19 -20.85 4.00
CA ARG A 85 19.80 -19.98 5.01
C ARG A 85 18.79 -19.70 6.12
N ARG A 86 19.04 -20.35 7.24
CA ARG A 86 18.48 -20.01 8.55
C ARG A 86 19.03 -18.65 8.99
N ALA A 87 18.18 -17.93 9.73
CA ALA A 87 18.49 -16.95 10.77
C ALA A 87 19.19 -15.63 10.40
N MET A 88 18.46 -14.51 10.53
CA MET A 88 18.73 -13.52 11.59
C MET A 88 17.70 -12.38 11.52
N SER A 89 17.06 -12.10 12.66
CA SER A 89 16.48 -10.79 12.94
C SER A 89 17.62 -9.76 13.03
N ARG A 90 17.73 -8.85 12.07
CA ARG A 90 18.54 -7.63 12.22
C ARG A 90 18.07 -6.53 11.29
N ARG A 91 17.52 -5.49 11.93
CA ARG A 91 17.60 -4.05 11.63
C ARG A 91 17.87 -3.69 10.17
N THR A 92 16.88 -3.06 9.58
CA THR A 92 16.91 -2.06 8.51
C THR A 92 18.05 -1.03 8.67
N PRO A 93 19.11 -1.06 7.83
CA PRO A 93 20.10 0.02 7.79
C PRO A 93 20.24 0.64 6.39
N LEU A 94 19.53 0.13 5.38
CA LEU A 94 19.70 0.56 3.99
C LEU A 94 18.68 1.62 3.55
N LEU A 95 17.56 1.75 4.27
CA LEU A 95 16.61 2.84 4.04
C LEU A 95 17.20 4.21 4.43
N THR A 96 18.22 4.24 5.29
CA THR A 96 18.86 5.47 5.76
C THR A 96 19.81 6.09 4.73
N PHE A 97 20.52 5.30 3.92
CA PHE A 97 21.53 5.83 2.99
C PHE A 97 20.92 6.47 1.75
N ALA A 98 19.86 5.88 1.20
CA ALA A 98 19.11 6.45 0.08
C ALA A 98 18.31 7.70 0.48
N TRP A 99 17.86 7.79 1.73
CA TRP A 99 17.18 8.98 2.27
C TRP A 99 18.14 10.16 2.49
N MET A 100 19.37 9.90 2.96
CA MET A 100 20.38 10.96 3.14
C MET A 100 20.77 11.64 1.82
N LEU A 101 20.91 10.87 0.73
CA LEU A 101 21.20 11.42 -0.61
C LEU A 101 20.04 12.24 -1.19
N ARG A 102 18.79 11.93 -0.83
CA ARG A 102 17.60 12.59 -1.40
C ARG A 102 17.18 13.87 -0.67
N LEU A 103 17.63 14.05 0.57
CA LEU A 103 17.32 15.23 1.40
C LEU A 103 18.37 16.35 1.37
N GLY A 104 19.50 16.18 0.69
CA GLY A 104 20.51 17.24 0.61
C GLY A 104 21.00 17.70 1.98
N VAL A 105 21.10 16.79 2.96
CA VAL A 105 21.74 17.11 4.24
C VAL A 105 23.24 17.24 3.93
N PRO A 106 23.87 18.41 4.17
CA PRO A 106 25.32 18.46 4.13
C PRO A 106 25.81 17.49 5.19
N ALA A 107 26.55 16.48 4.77
CA ALA A 107 27.46 15.79 5.66
C ALA A 107 28.31 16.90 6.30
N ALA A 108 28.07 17.16 7.59
CA ALA A 108 29.00 17.95 8.37
C ALA A 108 30.33 17.19 8.29
N GLY A 109 31.18 17.68 7.39
CA GLY A 109 32.49 17.14 7.15
C GLY A 109 33.25 17.10 8.46
N SER A 110 33.85 15.94 8.72
CA SER A 110 35.25 15.97 9.13
C SER A 110 35.99 16.87 8.14
N ASP A 111 36.50 18.00 8.63
CA ASP A 111 37.87 18.47 8.42
C ASP A 111 38.01 19.89 8.97
N ALA A 112 38.76 20.06 10.06
CA ALA A 112 39.73 21.14 10.22
C ALA A 112 40.39 21.06 11.61
N TRP A 113 41.64 20.62 11.62
CA TRP A 113 42.77 21.23 12.32
C TRP A 113 42.44 22.36 13.32
N VAL A 114 42.80 22.14 14.59
CA VAL A 114 43.28 23.23 15.45
C VAL A 114 44.65 22.80 15.97
N ALA A 115 45.66 23.40 15.37
CA ALA A 115 46.93 23.62 16.03
C ALA A 115 46.70 24.63 17.17
N LEU A 116 47.16 24.27 18.38
CA LEU A 116 47.86 25.13 19.33
C LEU A 116 48.46 24.23 20.41
#